data_AF-A0AAV9RWF8-F1
#
_entry.id   AF-A0AAV9RWF8-F1
#
_cell.length_a   1.000
_cell.length_b   1.000
_cell.length_c   1.000
_cell.angle_alpha   90.00
_cell.angle_beta   90.00
_cell.angle_gamma   90.00
#
_symmetry.space_group_name_H-M   'P 1'
#
loop_
_entity.id
_entity.type
_entity.pdbx_description
1 polymer ?
#
loop_
_entity_poly.entity_id
_entity_poly.type
_entity_poly.pdbx_seq_one_letter_code
_entity_poly.pdbx_strand_id
1 'polypeptide(L)'
;MEQKGPDPRHGEKHKRKPSKKKVKEEKRFSEGEHQLKALRGERKVGGHTMLPIRWMPPESIMYRKFTTESDVWSLGVVLWEIFTYGKQPWYQLSNNEVIECITQGRVLQRPRTCPKEVYDLMLGCWQREPHMRLNIKEIHALLLNLAKASPVYLDILG
;
A
#
# COMPACT_ATOMS: atom_id res chain seq x y z
N MET A 1 -58.29 30.35 45.74
CA MET A 1 -56.85 30.05 45.57
C MET A 1 -56.75 28.60 45.15
N GLU A 2 -56.42 28.34 43.88
CA GLU A 2 -56.02 27.00 43.45
C GLU A 2 -55.01 27.17 42.31
N GLN A 3 -53.76 26.82 42.57
CA GLN A 3 -52.66 26.86 41.61
C GLN A 3 -52.68 25.56 40.81
N LYS A 4 -52.67 25.62 39.47
CA LYS A 4 -52.36 24.48 38.60
C LYS A 4 -51.07 24.78 37.82
N GLY A 5 -50.11 23.89 37.96
CA GLY A 5 -48.73 23.99 37.46
C GLY A 5 -48.58 23.77 35.95
N PRO A 6 -47.33 23.81 35.43
CA PRO A 6 -47.05 23.88 34.00
C PRO A 6 -47.06 22.50 33.30
N ASP A 7 -47.58 22.46 32.06
CA ASP A 7 -47.63 21.30 31.14
C ASP A 7 -46.23 21.02 30.54
N PRO A 8 -45.64 19.82 30.71
CA PRO A 8 -44.42 19.42 30.04
C PRO A 8 -44.73 18.43 28.91
N ARG A 9 -44.90 18.92 27.68
CA ARG A 9 -44.84 18.05 26.48
C ARG A 9 -43.57 18.32 25.69
N HIS A 10 -42.59 17.46 25.99
CA HIS A 10 -41.35 17.27 25.27
C HIS A 10 -41.59 17.03 23.77
N GLY A 11 -40.90 17.80 22.94
CA GLY A 11 -40.73 17.49 21.52
C GLY A 11 -39.82 16.28 21.33
N GLU A 12 -40.38 15.18 20.86
CA GLU A 12 -39.63 13.98 20.50
C GLU A 12 -38.96 14.20 19.13
N LYS A 13 -37.67 14.59 19.14
CA LYS A 13 -36.86 14.67 17.92
C LYS A 13 -36.60 13.26 17.40
N HIS A 14 -37.35 12.85 16.36
CA HIS A 14 -37.10 11.65 15.59
C HIS A 14 -35.65 11.63 15.05
N LYS A 15 -34.77 10.88 15.70
CA LYS A 15 -33.43 10.55 15.19
C LYS A 15 -33.58 9.64 13.98
N ARG A 16 -33.41 10.19 12.77
CA ARG A 16 -33.36 9.41 11.53
C ARG A 16 -32.20 8.42 11.61
N LYS A 17 -32.51 7.12 11.51
CA LYS A 17 -31.51 6.04 11.50
C LYS A 17 -30.61 6.22 10.26
N PRO A 18 -29.27 6.11 10.39
CA PRO A 18 -28.36 6.29 9.26
C PRO A 18 -28.57 5.21 8.19
N SER A 19 -28.45 5.61 6.92
CA SER A 19 -28.59 4.72 5.76
C SER A 19 -27.50 3.64 5.77
N LYS A 20 -27.85 2.42 5.34
CA LYS A 20 -26.93 1.26 5.28
C LYS A 20 -25.64 1.55 4.48
N LYS A 21 -25.66 2.47 3.51
CA LYS A 21 -24.46 2.90 2.77
C LYS A 21 -23.51 3.72 3.66
N LYS A 22 -24.05 4.65 4.44
CA LYS A 22 -23.27 5.51 5.34
C LYS A 22 -22.58 4.69 6.44
N VAL A 23 -23.29 3.70 6.99
CA VAL A 23 -22.73 2.75 7.96
C VAL A 23 -21.61 1.89 7.38
N LYS A 24 -21.69 1.50 6.10
CA LYS A 24 -20.66 0.69 5.44
C LYS A 24 -19.40 1.50 5.14
N GLU A 25 -19.57 2.75 4.75
CA GLU A 25 -18.47 3.68 4.47
C GLU A 25 -17.76 4.10 5.77
N GLU A 26 -18.52 4.38 6.82
CA GLU A 26 -18.03 4.70 8.17
C GLU A 26 -17.35 3.48 8.82
N LYS A 27 -17.82 2.25 8.57
CA LYS A 27 -17.10 1.01 8.91
C LYS A 27 -15.79 0.88 8.15
N ARG A 28 -15.77 1.16 6.84
CA ARG A 28 -14.54 1.09 6.03
C ARG A 28 -13.50 2.12 6.48
N PHE A 29 -13.95 3.30 6.87
CA PHE A 29 -13.13 4.37 7.42
C PHE A 29 -12.59 4.00 8.82
N SER A 30 -13.45 3.46 9.68
CA SER A 30 -13.08 2.92 11.00
C SER A 30 -12.09 1.75 10.91
N GLU A 31 -12.27 0.85 9.96
CA GLU A 31 -11.37 -0.29 9.71
C GLU A 31 -10.00 0.21 9.23
N GLY A 32 -9.96 1.22 8.34
CA GLY A 32 -8.71 1.87 7.90
C GLY A 32 -7.93 2.54 9.04
N GLU A 33 -8.61 3.28 9.92
CA GLU A 33 -8.03 3.94 11.10
C GLU A 33 -7.53 2.93 12.16
N HIS A 34 -8.24 1.82 12.35
CA HIS A 34 -7.84 0.77 13.28
C HIS A 34 -6.61 -0.01 12.75
N GLN A 35 -6.47 -0.11 11.43
CA GLN A 35 -5.34 -0.81 10.79
C GLN A 35 -4.03 -0.01 10.83
N LEU A 36 -4.09 1.33 10.77
CA LEU A 36 -2.93 2.20 11.03
C LEU A 36 -2.33 1.96 12.43
N LYS A 37 -3.17 1.60 13.41
CA LYS A 37 -2.72 1.25 14.78
C LYS A 37 -2.08 -0.14 14.87
N ALA A 38 -2.37 -1.05 13.94
CA ALA A 38 -1.78 -2.40 13.89
C ALA A 38 -0.37 -2.41 13.29
N LEU A 39 0.15 -1.28 12.81
CA LEU A 39 1.56 -1.09 12.46
C LEU A 39 2.52 -1.16 13.68
N ARG A 40 2.03 -1.53 14.88
CA ARG A 40 2.70 -1.42 16.20
C ARG A 40 3.25 -2.75 16.79
N GLY A 41 3.26 -3.82 16.01
CA GLY A 41 3.84 -5.12 16.42
C GLY A 41 5.07 -5.45 15.57
N GLU A 42 6.21 -5.63 16.25
CA GLU A 42 7.50 -6.20 15.82
C GLU A 42 8.65 -5.20 15.49
N ARG A 43 9.77 -5.36 16.21
CA ARG A 43 10.94 -4.46 16.39
C ARG A 43 10.63 -3.04 16.90
N LYS A 44 10.69 -2.89 18.22
CA LYS A 44 10.54 -1.62 18.95
C LYS A 44 11.89 -0.94 19.13
N VAL A 45 12.08 0.22 18.50
CA VAL A 45 12.92 1.30 19.02
C VAL A 45 11.96 2.43 19.35
N GLY A 46 11.73 2.73 20.63
CA GLY A 46 10.84 3.82 21.06
C GLY A 46 9.32 3.57 20.97
N GLY A 47 8.85 2.31 20.98
CA GLY A 47 7.41 2.00 21.12
C GLY A 47 6.56 2.10 19.84
N HIS A 48 7.18 2.41 18.71
CA HIS A 48 6.60 2.32 17.37
C HIS A 48 7.37 1.27 16.56
N THR A 49 6.66 0.30 15.97
CA THR A 49 7.25 -0.63 15.00
C THR A 49 7.48 0.12 13.70
N MET A 50 8.73 0.20 13.27
CA MET A 50 9.11 0.85 12.03
C MET A 50 9.00 -0.15 10.88
N LEU A 51 8.07 0.10 9.95
CA LEU A 51 7.88 -0.74 8.78
C LEU A 51 8.37 -0.06 7.52
N PRO A 52 8.93 -0.83 6.56
CA PRO A 52 9.35 -0.30 5.28
C PRO A 52 8.13 -0.12 4.34
N ILE A 53 7.16 0.71 4.74
CA ILE A 53 5.84 0.82 4.07
C ILE A 53 5.93 1.09 2.56
N ARG A 54 7.00 1.73 2.09
CA ARG A 54 7.23 2.09 0.67
C ARG A 54 7.61 0.88 -0.19
N TRP A 55 8.04 -0.22 0.43
CA TRP A 55 8.37 -1.49 -0.21
C TRP A 55 7.28 -2.55 -0.02
N MET A 56 6.30 -2.30 0.84
CA MET A 56 5.32 -3.32 1.19
C MET A 56 4.15 -3.37 0.20
N PRO A 57 3.63 -4.57 -0.11
CA PRO A 57 2.40 -4.71 -0.86
C PRO A 57 1.17 -4.35 -0.02
N PRO A 58 0.00 -4.15 -0.66
CA PRO A 58 -1.23 -3.78 0.03
C PRO A 58 -1.62 -4.76 1.16
N GLU A 59 -1.49 -6.07 0.97
CA GLU A 59 -1.85 -7.06 1.99
C GLU A 59 -0.93 -7.04 3.21
N SER A 60 0.34 -6.66 3.05
CA SER A 60 1.27 -6.52 4.18
C SER A 60 1.01 -5.23 4.95
N ILE A 61 0.66 -4.15 4.25
CA ILE A 61 0.29 -2.86 4.87
C ILE A 61 -1.03 -3.02 5.64
N MET A 62 -2.05 -3.57 4.97
CA MET A 62 -3.38 -3.71 5.55
C MET A 62 -3.40 -4.85 6.55
N TYR A 63 -3.02 -6.07 6.18
CA TYR A 63 -3.33 -7.26 7.00
C TYR A 63 -2.12 -7.88 7.68
N ARG A 64 -0.94 -7.24 7.58
CA ARG A 64 0.34 -7.78 8.09
C ARG A 64 0.63 -9.19 7.57
N LYS A 65 0.18 -9.50 6.37
CA LYS A 65 0.45 -10.77 5.70
C LYS A 65 1.79 -10.66 4.98
N PHE A 66 2.75 -11.48 5.40
CA PHE A 66 4.09 -11.58 4.81
C PHE A 66 4.28 -12.98 4.24
N THR A 67 4.55 -13.05 2.95
CA THR A 67 4.73 -14.29 2.19
C THR A 67 5.80 -14.10 1.11
N THR A 68 6.19 -15.18 0.44
CA THR A 68 7.07 -15.12 -0.73
C THR A 68 6.56 -14.13 -1.78
N GLU A 69 5.24 -14.05 -2.00
CA GLU A 69 4.64 -13.11 -2.95
C GLU A 69 4.78 -11.65 -2.48
N SER A 70 4.83 -11.39 -1.17
CA SER A 70 5.12 -10.04 -0.65
C SER A 70 6.59 -9.65 -0.82
N ASP A 71 7.50 -10.63 -0.76
CA ASP A 71 8.91 -10.41 -1.09
C ASP A 71 9.09 -10.11 -2.57
N VAL A 72 8.32 -10.77 -3.45
CA VAL A 72 8.28 -10.46 -4.90
C VAL A 72 7.86 -9.02 -5.16
N TRP A 73 6.84 -8.51 -4.46
CA TRP A 73 6.46 -7.10 -4.58
C TRP A 73 7.63 -6.17 -4.20
N SER A 74 8.27 -6.47 -3.06
CA SER A 74 9.41 -5.71 -2.55
C SER A 74 10.58 -5.73 -3.55
N LEU A 75 10.83 -6.87 -4.20
CA LEU A 75 11.82 -7.00 -5.27
C LEU A 75 11.48 -6.08 -6.46
N GLY A 76 10.21 -5.96 -6.85
CA GLY A 76 9.80 -4.99 -7.87
C GLY A 76 10.17 -3.55 -7.49
N VAL A 77 10.02 -3.18 -6.22
CA VAL A 77 10.45 -1.87 -5.71
C VAL A 77 11.97 -1.72 -5.74
N VAL A 78 12.73 -2.76 -5.36
CA VAL A 78 14.21 -2.75 -5.45
C VAL A 78 14.68 -2.59 -6.90
N LEU A 79 14.04 -3.27 -7.86
CA LEU A 79 14.35 -3.06 -9.28
C LEU A 79 14.09 -1.61 -9.68
N TRP A 80 13.01 -0.99 -9.21
CA TRP A 80 12.76 0.42 -9.46
C TRP A 80 13.85 1.33 -8.86
N GLU A 81 14.36 1.02 -7.67
CA GLU A 81 15.48 1.74 -7.06
C GLU A 81 16.76 1.62 -7.88
N ILE A 82 17.11 0.43 -8.36
CA ILE A 82 18.27 0.21 -9.22
C ILE A 82 18.21 1.13 -10.45
N PHE A 83 17.07 1.14 -11.15
CA PHE A 83 16.90 1.97 -12.35
C PHE A 83 16.67 3.45 -12.08
N THR A 84 16.59 3.86 -10.81
CA THR A 84 16.55 5.27 -10.40
C THR A 84 17.80 5.69 -9.62
N TYR A 85 18.83 4.85 -9.59
CA TYR A 85 20.08 5.09 -8.86
C TYR A 85 19.86 5.36 -7.36
N GLY A 86 19.01 4.54 -6.73
CA GLY A 86 18.75 4.58 -5.29
C GLY A 86 17.80 5.70 -4.85
N LYS A 87 16.99 6.23 -5.77
CA LYS A 87 15.96 7.20 -5.39
C LYS A 87 14.96 6.58 -4.42
N GLN A 88 14.49 7.35 -3.45
CA GLN A 88 13.44 6.87 -2.54
C GLN A 88 12.14 6.56 -3.32
N PRO A 89 11.56 5.35 -3.16
CA PRO A 89 10.25 5.05 -3.74
C PRO A 89 9.20 6.02 -3.19
N TRP A 90 8.38 6.56 -4.08
CA TRP A 90 7.35 7.54 -3.74
C TRP A 90 7.89 8.82 -3.05
N TYR A 91 9.12 9.24 -3.38
CA TYR A 91 9.80 10.40 -2.76
C TYR A 91 8.99 11.71 -2.68
N GLN A 92 7.97 11.89 -3.51
CA GLN A 92 7.11 13.09 -3.51
C GLN A 92 5.96 13.02 -2.49
N LEU A 93 5.76 11.87 -1.85
CA LEU A 93 4.60 11.57 -1.01
C LEU A 93 5.03 11.35 0.44
N SER A 94 4.19 11.79 1.38
CA SER A 94 4.26 11.42 2.79
C SER A 94 3.92 9.94 3.00
N ASN A 95 4.24 9.40 4.18
CA ASN A 95 3.96 8.00 4.50
C ASN A 95 2.46 7.64 4.43
N ASN A 96 1.57 8.55 4.81
CA ASN A 96 0.12 8.33 4.73
C ASN A 96 -0.37 8.32 3.28
N GLU A 97 0.12 9.23 2.44
CA GLU A 97 -0.21 9.25 1.01
C GLU A 97 0.32 8.01 0.29
N VAL A 98 1.49 7.49 0.69
CA VAL A 98 2.01 6.21 0.16
C VAL A 98 1.07 5.06 0.48
N ILE A 99 0.61 4.96 1.72
CA ILE A 99 -0.33 3.91 2.14
C ILE A 99 -1.61 4.00 1.30
N GLU A 100 -2.15 5.21 1.11
CA GLU A 100 -3.34 5.42 0.28
C GLU A 100 -3.09 5.01 -1.19
N CYS A 101 -1.98 5.45 -1.79
CA CYS A 101 -1.61 5.09 -3.16
C CYS A 101 -1.55 3.57 -3.37
N ILE A 102 -0.81 2.86 -2.52
CA ILE A 102 -0.59 1.42 -2.64
C ILE A 102 -1.92 0.67 -2.44
N THR A 103 -2.72 1.04 -1.44
CA THR A 103 -4.01 0.37 -1.17
C THR A 103 -5.06 0.62 -2.25
N GLN A 104 -4.99 1.75 -2.95
CA GLN A 104 -5.80 2.06 -4.14
C GLN A 104 -5.32 1.32 -5.40
N GLY A 105 -4.13 0.71 -5.37
CA GLY A 105 -3.56 -0.02 -6.51
C GLY A 105 -2.75 0.86 -7.47
N ARG A 106 -2.31 2.05 -7.02
CA ARG A 106 -1.30 2.83 -7.75
C ARG A 106 0.06 2.14 -7.61
N VAL A 107 0.86 2.21 -8.66
CA VAL A 107 2.23 1.66 -8.72
C VAL A 107 3.22 2.74 -9.12
N LEU A 108 4.51 2.50 -8.89
CA LEU A 108 5.58 3.43 -9.25
C LEU A 108 5.64 3.60 -10.77
N GLN A 109 5.88 4.84 -11.22
CA GLN A 109 6.02 5.14 -12.63
C GLN A 109 7.34 4.61 -13.19
N ARG A 110 7.35 4.26 -14.48
CA ARG A 110 8.56 3.81 -15.18
C ARG A 110 9.66 4.89 -15.14
N PRO A 111 10.87 4.58 -14.64
CA PRO A 111 12.01 5.50 -14.73
C PRO A 111 12.39 5.77 -16.19
N ARG A 112 12.91 6.96 -16.50
CA ARG A 112 13.29 7.34 -17.88
C ARG A 112 14.36 6.41 -18.48
N THR A 113 15.31 5.99 -17.65
CA THR A 113 16.42 5.10 -17.97
C THR A 113 16.04 3.62 -17.94
N CYS A 114 14.83 3.27 -17.51
CA CYS A 114 14.38 1.89 -17.38
C CYS A 114 13.78 1.38 -18.69
N PRO A 115 14.34 0.34 -19.33
CA PRO A 115 13.74 -0.27 -20.51
C PRO A 115 12.36 -0.85 -20.24
N LYS A 116 11.56 -0.96 -21.29
CA LYS A 116 10.14 -1.35 -21.16
C LYS A 116 10.02 -2.76 -20.58
N GLU A 117 10.89 -3.67 -21.01
CA GLU A 117 10.89 -5.08 -20.64
C GLU A 117 11.14 -5.27 -19.14
N VAL A 118 12.04 -4.47 -18.57
CA VAL A 118 12.27 -4.46 -17.12
C VAL A 118 11.05 -3.90 -16.38
N TYR A 119 10.46 -2.82 -16.90
CA TYR A 119 9.26 -2.25 -16.27
C TYR A 119 8.05 -3.19 -16.33
N ASP A 120 7.87 -3.92 -17.43
CA ASP A 120 6.82 -4.95 -17.54
C ASP A 120 7.02 -6.04 -16.48
N LEU A 121 8.28 -6.42 -16.21
CA LEU A 121 8.62 -7.32 -15.12
C LEU A 121 8.25 -6.71 -13.74
N MET A 122 8.57 -5.43 -13.50
CA MET A 122 8.13 -4.74 -12.26
C MET A 122 6.60 -4.75 -12.11
N LEU A 123 5.85 -4.51 -13.20
CA LEU A 123 4.39 -4.60 -13.21
C LEU A 123 3.89 -6.01 -12.90
N GLY A 124 4.62 -7.04 -13.33
CA GLY A 124 4.38 -8.44 -12.94
C GLY A 124 4.60 -8.69 -11.44
N CYS A 125 5.55 -8.01 -10.79
CA CYS A 125 5.73 -8.05 -9.34
C CYS A 125 4.62 -7.30 -8.58
N TRP A 126 4.04 -6.26 -9.18
CA TRP A 126 3.04 -5.39 -8.56
C TRP A 126 1.59 -5.75 -8.89
N GLN A 127 1.33 -7.02 -9.23
CA GLN A 127 -0.04 -7.51 -9.31
C GLN A 127 -0.73 -7.39 -7.94
N ARG A 128 -1.97 -6.89 -7.97
CA ARG A 128 -2.77 -6.65 -6.75
C ARG A 128 -2.99 -7.96 -5.99
N GLU A 129 -3.38 -9.00 -6.71
CA GLU A 129 -3.59 -10.33 -6.15
C GLU A 129 -2.25 -11.06 -6.02
N PRO A 130 -1.84 -11.52 -4.81
CA PRO A 130 -0.52 -12.12 -4.60
C PRO A 130 -0.22 -13.31 -5.52
N HIS A 131 -1.21 -14.17 -5.77
CA HIS A 131 -1.06 -15.36 -6.61
C HIS A 131 -0.95 -15.07 -8.11
N MET A 132 -1.24 -13.83 -8.53
CA MET A 132 -1.05 -13.38 -9.91
C MET A 132 0.34 -12.78 -10.15
N ARG A 133 1.14 -12.57 -9.09
CA ARG A 133 2.50 -12.05 -9.21
C ARG A 133 3.40 -13.09 -9.86
N LEU A 134 4.38 -12.62 -10.63
CA LEU A 134 5.42 -13.48 -11.19
C LEU A 134 6.15 -14.23 -10.07
N ASN A 135 6.51 -15.48 -10.30
CA ASN A 135 7.35 -16.19 -9.35
C ASN A 135 8.82 -15.78 -9.51
N ILE A 136 9.61 -15.95 -8.44
CA ILE A 136 11.01 -15.52 -8.42
C ILE A 136 11.87 -16.21 -9.49
N LYS A 137 11.53 -17.44 -9.88
CA LYS A 137 12.29 -18.20 -10.89
C LYS A 137 12.11 -17.58 -12.28
N GLU A 138 10.90 -17.19 -12.62
CA GLU A 138 10.57 -16.47 -13.86
C GLU A 138 11.27 -15.10 -13.90
N ILE A 139 11.19 -14.34 -12.80
CA ILE A 139 11.86 -13.05 -12.67
C ILE A 139 13.37 -13.20 -12.91
N HIS A 140 14.00 -14.15 -12.24
CA HIS A 140 15.43 -14.41 -12.39
C HIS A 140 15.81 -14.80 -13.83
N ALA A 141 15.05 -15.70 -14.46
CA ALA A 141 15.30 -16.11 -15.85
C ALA A 141 15.18 -14.93 -16.83
N LEU A 142 14.16 -14.09 -16.67
CA LEU A 142 13.96 -12.89 -17.49
C LEU A 142 15.11 -11.89 -17.30
N LEU A 143 15.49 -11.60 -16.05
CA LEU A 143 16.61 -10.70 -15.76
C LEU A 143 17.93 -11.21 -16.35
N LEU A 144 18.21 -12.51 -16.24
CA LEU A 144 19.40 -13.12 -16.85
C LEU A 144 19.41 -12.97 -18.38
N ASN A 145 18.27 -13.16 -19.03
CA ASN A 145 18.17 -13.01 -20.48
C ASN A 145 18.37 -11.54 -20.90
N LEU A 146 17.78 -10.59 -20.18
CA LEU A 146 17.96 -9.17 -20.43
C LEU A 146 19.42 -8.72 -20.22
N ALA A 147 20.07 -9.21 -19.17
CA ALA A 147 21.48 -8.90 -18.88
C ALA A 147 22.44 -9.44 -19.94
N LYS A 148 22.14 -10.60 -20.55
CA LYS A 148 22.95 -11.16 -21.65
C LYS A 148 22.72 -10.43 -22.99
N ALA A 149 21.51 -9.94 -23.21
CA ALA A 149 21.09 -9.40 -24.50
C ALA A 149 21.51 -7.94 -24.74
N SER A 150 22.01 -7.22 -23.73
CA SER A 150 22.34 -5.79 -23.90
C SER A 150 23.56 -5.37 -23.06
N PRO A 151 24.65 -4.90 -23.71
CA PRO A 151 25.77 -4.23 -23.04
C PRO A 151 25.36 -2.97 -22.28
N VAL A 152 24.24 -2.33 -22.65
CA VAL A 152 23.77 -1.03 -22.11
C VAL A 152 23.31 -1.15 -20.65
N TYR A 153 22.89 -2.35 -20.20
CA TYR A 153 22.53 -2.54 -18.78
C TYR A 153 23.73 -2.50 -17.84
N LEU A 154 24.94 -2.80 -18.34
CA LEU A 154 26.16 -2.74 -17.55
C LEU A 154 26.57 -1.28 -17.28
N ASP A 155 26.27 -0.35 -18.19
CA ASP A 155 26.58 1.08 -18.00
C ASP A 155 25.75 1.74 -16.88
N ILE A 156 24.62 1.15 -16.47
CA ILE A 156 23.78 1.62 -15.36
C ILE A 156 24.38 1.22 -14.00
N LEU A 157 25.21 0.18 -13.97
CA LEU A 157 25.86 -0.35 -12.77
C LEU A 157 27.35 0.05 -12.66
N GLY A 158 27.80 0.92 -13.57
CA GLY A 158 29.15 1.51 -13.59
C GLY A 158 29.39 2.51 -12.48
#